data_AF-A0A5N5UKW6-F1
#
_entry.id   AF-A0A5N5UKW6-F1
#
_cell.length_a   1.000
_cell.length_b   1.000
_cell.length_c   1.000
_cell.angle_alpha   90.00
_cell.angle_beta   90.00
_cell.angle_gamma   90.00
#
_symmetry.space_group_name_H-M   'P 1'
#
loop_
_entity.id
_entity.type
_entity.pdbx_description
1 polymer ?
#
loop_
_entity_poly.entity_id
_entity_poly.type
_entity_poly.pdbx_seq_one_letter_code
_entity_poly.pdbx_strand_id
1 'polypeptide(L)'
;MSKRRVERDIEELEEEALSELTPEERFQLWLEAAATEKQVWLDKLRETAPTIHYRGTDLAFVERSRAALMFLNDAIYNLHTTCLQYELVAQHQRLTTYINLYRGGELTDEPPEPDENVGEYLPRLFFNLYTYYYSYQRFATEILGVPFETWATLHSDGPFVLDQVEDVLDNDFLIDWVEEWLNDGADVDDSDSEGDAWVTVDDFVEAEYHVHVETWQKALERIP
;
A
#
# COMPACT_ATOMS: atom_id res chain seq x y z
N MET A 1 9.98 -46.07 -19.65
CA MET A 1 10.87 -44.92 -19.36
C MET A 1 11.04 -44.82 -17.85
N SER A 2 12.25 -44.52 -17.34
CA SER A 2 12.45 -44.43 -15.89
C SER A 2 12.08 -43.04 -15.39
N LYS A 3 11.48 -42.99 -14.20
CA LYS A 3 11.04 -41.76 -13.52
C LYS A 3 12.14 -40.67 -13.48
N ARG A 4 13.38 -41.08 -13.21
CA ARG A 4 14.59 -40.22 -13.21
C ARG A 4 14.90 -39.53 -14.54
N ARG A 5 14.55 -40.15 -15.68
CA ARG A 5 14.83 -39.56 -16.99
C ARG A 5 13.81 -38.48 -17.32
N VAL A 6 12.55 -38.71 -16.96
CA VAL A 6 11.46 -37.75 -17.10
C VAL A 6 11.65 -36.56 -16.16
N GLU A 7 12.09 -36.78 -14.91
CA GLU A 7 12.40 -35.68 -13.97
C GLU A 7 13.51 -34.77 -14.50
N ARG A 8 14.59 -35.34 -15.07
CA ARG A 8 15.70 -34.57 -15.63
C ARG A 8 15.32 -33.81 -16.91
N ASP A 9 14.55 -34.44 -17.79
CA ASP A 9 14.08 -33.78 -19.03
C ASP A 9 13.08 -32.65 -18.71
N ILE A 10 12.33 -32.75 -17.60
CA ILE A 10 11.49 -31.66 -17.09
C ILE A 10 12.34 -30.54 -16.48
N GLU A 11 13.36 -30.86 -15.69
CA GLU A 11 14.29 -29.85 -15.13
C GLU A 11 15.02 -29.06 -16.22
N GLU A 12 15.52 -29.73 -17.27
CA GLU A 12 16.18 -29.06 -18.41
C GLU A 12 15.21 -28.14 -19.18
N LEU A 13 13.95 -28.56 -19.37
CA LEU A 13 12.92 -27.73 -20.00
C LEU A 13 12.48 -26.55 -19.13
N GLU A 14 12.41 -26.75 -17.80
CA GLU A 14 12.10 -25.68 -16.85
C GLU A 14 13.22 -24.65 -16.76
N GLU A 15 14.49 -25.07 -16.78
CA GLU A 15 15.65 -24.19 -16.79
C GLU A 15 15.75 -23.38 -18.09
N GLU A 16 15.48 -24.02 -19.24
CA GLU A 16 15.42 -23.36 -20.55
C GLU A 16 14.28 -22.32 -20.59
N ALA A 17 13.08 -22.68 -20.12
CA ALA A 17 11.94 -21.77 -20.05
C ALA A 17 12.17 -20.57 -19.12
N LEU A 18 12.79 -20.78 -17.96
CA LEU A 18 13.15 -19.69 -17.04
C LEU A 18 14.26 -18.80 -17.60
N SER A 19 15.19 -19.37 -18.40
CA SER A 19 16.27 -18.64 -19.03
C SER A 19 15.81 -17.63 -20.09
N GLU A 20 14.66 -17.88 -20.72
CA GLU A 20 14.05 -17.03 -21.75
C GLU A 20 13.25 -15.83 -21.22
N LEU A 21 12.85 -15.88 -19.94
CA LEU A 21 12.08 -14.80 -19.31
C LEU A 21 12.89 -13.51 -19.16
N THR A 22 12.24 -12.39 -19.42
CA THR A 22 12.78 -11.06 -19.12
C THR A 22 12.93 -10.86 -17.61
N PRO A 23 13.79 -9.93 -17.16
CA PRO A 23 13.93 -9.63 -15.72
C PRO A 23 12.63 -9.20 -15.04
N GLU A 24 11.69 -8.63 -15.81
CA GLU A 24 10.38 -8.19 -15.33
C GLU A 24 9.44 -9.39 -15.10
N GLU A 25 9.33 -10.29 -16.07
CA GLU A 25 8.53 -11.51 -15.93
C GLU A 25 9.06 -12.43 -14.82
N ARG A 26 10.40 -12.53 -14.68
CA ARG A 26 11.00 -13.28 -13.56
C ARG A 26 10.67 -12.65 -12.21
N PHE A 27 10.65 -11.32 -12.14
CA PHE A 27 10.34 -10.58 -10.93
C PHE A 27 8.87 -10.77 -10.51
N GLN A 28 7.94 -10.70 -11.46
CA GLN A 28 6.53 -10.97 -11.20
C GLN A 28 6.31 -12.40 -10.69
N LEU A 29 6.90 -13.40 -11.35
CA LEU A 29 6.83 -14.80 -10.89
C LEU A 29 7.46 -15.00 -9.51
N TRP A 30 8.52 -14.26 -9.19
CA TRP A 30 9.13 -14.30 -7.86
C TRP A 30 8.17 -13.77 -6.79
N LEU A 31 7.49 -12.64 -7.04
CA LEU A 31 6.48 -12.08 -6.12
C LEU A 31 5.35 -13.08 -5.86
N GLU A 32 4.79 -13.68 -6.92
CA GLU A 32 3.71 -14.67 -6.81
C GLU A 32 4.15 -15.95 -6.08
N ALA A 33 5.35 -16.45 -6.38
CA ALA A 33 5.91 -17.63 -5.72
C ALA A 33 6.21 -17.35 -4.24
N ALA A 34 6.66 -16.14 -3.93
CA ALA A 34 7.01 -15.74 -2.58
C ALA A 34 5.76 -15.61 -1.70
N ALA A 35 4.68 -15.06 -2.25
CA ALA A 35 3.41 -14.93 -1.55
C ALA A 35 2.67 -16.26 -1.34
N THR A 36 2.92 -17.27 -2.18
CA THR A 36 2.27 -18.59 -2.06
C THR A 36 3.07 -19.62 -1.26
N GLU A 37 4.11 -19.17 -0.53
CA GLU A 37 5.06 -20.02 0.23
C GLU A 37 5.61 -21.20 -0.59
N LYS A 38 5.71 -21.02 -1.91
CA LYS A 38 6.22 -22.03 -2.82
C LYS A 38 7.75 -22.01 -2.81
N GLN A 39 8.32 -22.41 -1.68
CA GLN A 39 9.77 -22.36 -1.43
C GLN A 39 10.59 -23.03 -2.53
N VAL A 40 10.08 -24.13 -3.10
CA VAL A 40 10.71 -24.85 -4.22
C VAL A 40 10.85 -23.97 -5.47
N TRP A 41 9.88 -23.10 -5.76
CA TRP A 41 9.93 -22.16 -6.88
C TRP A 41 10.85 -20.97 -6.61
N LEU A 42 10.90 -20.51 -5.36
CA LEU A 42 11.85 -19.46 -4.94
C LEU A 42 13.29 -19.95 -5.02
N ASP A 43 13.55 -21.16 -4.55
CA ASP A 43 14.87 -21.78 -4.62
C ASP A 43 15.27 -22.00 -6.09
N LYS A 44 14.37 -22.48 -6.95
CA LYS A 44 14.64 -22.61 -8.40
C LYS A 44 14.90 -21.27 -9.09
N LEU A 45 14.08 -20.24 -8.85
CA LEU A 45 14.30 -18.90 -9.40
C LEU A 45 15.65 -18.31 -8.94
N ARG A 46 16.05 -18.60 -7.70
CA ARG A 46 17.34 -18.19 -7.14
C ARG A 46 18.52 -19.01 -7.66
N GLU A 47 18.35 -20.31 -7.90
CA GLU A 47 19.37 -21.21 -8.43
C GLU A 47 19.64 -20.97 -9.92
N THR A 48 18.63 -20.55 -10.68
CA THR A 48 18.80 -20.09 -12.08
C THR A 48 19.48 -18.72 -12.20
N ALA A 49 19.63 -17.99 -11.09
CA ALA A 49 20.47 -16.80 -11.05
C ALA A 49 21.96 -17.21 -10.93
N PRO A 50 22.86 -16.79 -11.85
CA PRO A 50 24.23 -17.25 -11.86
C PRO A 50 25.00 -16.78 -10.61
N THR A 51 25.50 -17.76 -9.87
CA THR A 51 26.16 -17.58 -8.56
C THR A 51 27.61 -17.09 -8.65
N ILE A 52 28.24 -17.13 -9.83
CA ILE A 52 29.69 -16.88 -9.98
C ILE A 52 29.97 -15.62 -10.79
N HIS A 53 29.22 -15.36 -11.87
CA HIS A 53 29.30 -14.14 -12.68
C HIS A 53 27.89 -13.64 -12.96
N TYR A 54 27.49 -12.53 -12.35
CA TYR A 54 26.22 -11.89 -12.66
C TYR A 54 26.23 -11.43 -14.12
N ARG A 55 25.29 -11.89 -14.94
CA ARG A 55 24.98 -11.21 -16.20
C ARG A 55 24.18 -9.95 -15.84
N GLY A 56 24.22 -8.91 -16.68
CA GLY A 56 23.51 -7.65 -16.40
C GLY A 56 22.01 -7.85 -16.11
N THR A 57 21.38 -8.84 -16.75
CA THR A 57 19.97 -9.20 -16.52
C THR A 57 19.68 -9.75 -15.13
N ASP A 58 20.64 -10.44 -14.51
CA ASP A 58 20.44 -11.04 -13.17
C ASP A 58 20.66 -10.00 -12.07
N LEU A 59 21.60 -9.06 -12.29
CA LEU A 59 21.77 -7.90 -11.42
C LEU A 59 20.52 -7.01 -11.46
N ALA A 60 19.96 -6.80 -12.66
CA ALA A 60 18.72 -6.06 -12.82
C ALA A 60 17.54 -6.69 -12.08
N PHE A 61 17.40 -8.02 -12.12
CA PHE A 61 16.40 -8.74 -11.34
C PHE A 61 16.59 -8.57 -9.82
N VAL A 62 17.81 -8.75 -9.31
CA VAL A 62 18.09 -8.65 -7.87
C VAL A 62 17.84 -7.23 -7.35
N GLU A 63 18.31 -6.21 -8.06
CA GLU A 63 18.11 -4.82 -7.63
C GLU A 63 16.65 -4.37 -7.75
N ARG A 64 15.91 -4.85 -8.76
CA ARG A 64 14.44 -4.65 -8.84
C ARG A 64 13.73 -5.29 -7.65
N SER A 65 14.10 -6.52 -7.30
CA SER A 65 13.54 -7.21 -6.14
C SER A 65 13.82 -6.47 -4.84
N ARG A 66 15.04 -5.95 -4.68
CA ARG A 66 15.40 -5.09 -3.53
C ARG A 66 14.57 -3.81 -3.51
N ALA A 67 14.44 -3.11 -4.64
CA ALA A 67 13.64 -1.90 -4.73
C ALA A 67 12.19 -2.16 -4.33
N ALA A 68 11.59 -3.25 -4.82
CA ALA A 68 10.22 -3.61 -4.46
C ALA A 68 10.09 -3.92 -2.96
N LEU A 69 11.04 -4.62 -2.34
CA LEU A 69 11.01 -4.83 -0.90
C LEU A 69 11.16 -3.51 -0.12
N MET A 70 11.95 -2.55 -0.61
CA MET A 70 12.05 -1.23 0.04
C MET A 70 10.72 -0.48 0.00
N PHE A 71 10.06 -0.46 -1.16
CA PHE A 71 8.73 0.14 -1.32
C PHE A 71 7.70 -0.56 -0.43
N LEU A 72 7.79 -1.88 -0.30
CA LEU A 72 6.89 -2.62 0.58
C LEU A 72 7.08 -2.22 2.06
N ASN A 73 8.32 -2.14 2.53
CA ASN A 73 8.59 -1.73 3.91
C ASN A 73 8.07 -0.32 4.17
N ASP A 74 8.22 0.59 3.20
CA ASP A 74 7.70 1.95 3.29
C ASP A 74 6.16 1.96 3.32
N ALA A 75 5.51 1.19 2.44
CA ALA A 75 4.06 1.03 2.41
C ALA A 75 3.51 0.53 3.75
N ILE A 76 4.05 -0.58 4.26
CA ILE A 76 3.60 -1.14 5.54
C ILE A 76 3.89 -0.18 6.70
N TYR A 77 5.02 0.53 6.69
CA TYR A 77 5.32 1.53 7.71
C TYR A 77 4.32 2.69 7.69
N ASN A 78 4.06 3.28 6.52
CA ASN A 78 3.15 4.41 6.36
C ASN A 78 1.72 4.03 6.76
N LEU A 79 1.25 2.87 6.31
CA LEU A 79 -0.08 2.33 6.66
C LEU A 79 -0.20 2.08 8.17
N HIS A 80 0.74 1.33 8.73
CA HIS A 80 0.67 0.94 10.14
C HIS A 80 0.76 2.15 11.07
N THR A 81 1.72 3.05 10.83
CA THR A 81 1.90 4.23 11.69
C THR A 81 0.72 5.20 11.58
N THR A 82 0.16 5.38 10.40
CA THR A 82 -1.03 6.24 10.20
C THR A 82 -2.26 5.61 10.86
N CYS A 83 -2.46 4.30 10.71
CA CYS A 83 -3.56 3.58 11.35
C CYS A 83 -3.49 3.66 12.88
N LEU A 84 -2.31 3.43 13.47
CA LEU A 84 -2.11 3.56 14.92
C LEU A 84 -2.38 4.99 15.42
N GLN A 85 -1.96 6.01 14.67
CA GLN A 85 -2.25 7.39 15.01
C GLN A 85 -3.74 7.70 14.94
N TYR A 86 -4.42 7.20 13.89
CA TYR A 86 -5.87 7.33 13.75
C TYR A 86 -6.60 6.71 14.94
N GLU A 87 -6.28 5.45 15.28
CA GLU A 87 -6.89 4.77 16.42
C GLU A 87 -6.65 5.50 17.74
N LEU A 88 -5.44 5.99 17.97
CA LEU A 88 -5.09 6.73 19.18
C LEU A 88 -5.93 8.01 19.31
N VAL A 89 -6.04 8.79 18.23
CA VAL A 89 -6.83 10.03 18.22
C VAL A 89 -8.33 9.71 18.40
N ALA A 90 -8.84 8.68 17.70
CA ALA A 90 -10.22 8.24 17.83
C ALA A 90 -10.55 7.78 19.26
N GLN A 91 -9.65 7.03 19.91
CA GLN A 91 -9.79 6.62 21.30
C GLN A 91 -9.77 7.81 22.26
N HIS A 92 -8.88 8.78 22.03
CA HIS A 92 -8.82 10.00 22.83
C HIS A 92 -10.13 10.80 22.73
N GLN A 93 -10.66 10.97 21.51
CA GLN A 93 -11.93 11.64 21.28
C GLN A 93 -13.08 10.92 21.99
N ARG A 94 -13.19 9.59 21.85
CA ARG A 94 -14.21 8.77 22.54
C ARG A 94 -14.13 8.94 24.06
N LEU A 95 -12.92 8.92 24.64
CA LEU A 95 -12.72 9.10 26.08
C LEU A 95 -13.13 10.50 26.53
N THR A 96 -12.76 11.54 25.79
CA THR A 96 -13.15 12.92 26.08
C THR A 96 -14.66 13.10 26.02
N THR A 97 -15.32 12.56 25.00
CA THR A 97 -16.78 12.54 24.90
C THR A 97 -17.41 11.85 26.11
N TYR A 98 -16.91 10.67 26.50
CA TYR A 98 -17.38 9.95 27.68
C TYR A 98 -17.22 10.77 28.97
N ILE A 99 -16.04 11.37 29.19
CA ILE A 99 -15.80 12.21 30.38
C ILE A 99 -16.77 13.40 30.44
N ASN A 100 -17.02 14.05 29.29
CA ASN A 100 -17.94 15.19 29.20
C ASN A 100 -19.38 14.77 29.53
N LEU A 101 -19.84 13.61 29.02
CA LEU A 101 -21.16 13.05 29.32
C LEU A 101 -21.34 12.72 30.82
N TYR A 102 -20.29 12.24 31.50
CA TYR A 102 -20.37 11.84 32.92
C TYR A 102 -20.13 12.99 33.92
N ARG A 103 -19.52 14.10 33.51
CA ARG A 103 -19.23 15.25 34.40
C ARG A 103 -20.41 16.18 34.67
N GLY A 104 -21.60 15.89 34.13
CA GLY A 104 -22.84 16.56 34.51
C GLY A 104 -23.19 17.82 33.72
N GLY A 105 -22.78 17.89 32.45
CA GLY A 105 -23.53 18.72 31.50
C GLY A 105 -24.93 18.12 31.35
N GLU A 106 -25.96 18.95 31.32
CA GLU A 106 -27.26 18.52 30.80
C GLU A 106 -27.01 17.80 29.45
N LEU A 107 -27.76 16.73 29.17
CA LEU A 107 -27.86 16.20 27.82
C LEU A 107 -28.52 17.30 26.97
N THR A 108 -27.75 18.32 26.61
CA THR A 108 -28.10 19.22 25.53
C THR A 108 -27.97 18.42 24.25
N ASP A 109 -28.94 18.54 23.35
CA ASP A 109 -28.85 17.97 22.00
C ASP A 109 -27.68 18.59 21.19
N GLU A 110 -27.04 19.64 21.73
CA GLU A 110 -25.83 20.24 21.18
C GLU A 110 -24.62 19.33 21.47
N PRO A 111 -23.95 18.79 20.42
CA PRO A 111 -22.75 18.00 20.58
C PRO A 111 -21.67 18.84 21.26
N PRO A 112 -20.84 18.24 22.14
CA PRO A 112 -19.71 18.95 22.73
C PRO A 112 -18.87 19.54 21.60
N GLU A 113 -18.56 20.84 21.67
CA GLU A 113 -17.67 21.48 20.71
C GLU A 113 -16.39 20.63 20.63
N PRO A 114 -16.06 20.09 19.43
CA PRO A 114 -14.82 19.36 19.29
C PRO A 114 -13.68 20.28 19.71
N ASP A 115 -12.71 19.75 20.48
CA ASP A 115 -11.45 20.46 20.67
C ASP A 115 -10.93 20.77 19.25
N GLU A 116 -10.82 22.07 18.90
CA GLU A 116 -10.48 22.52 17.55
C GLU A 116 -9.19 21.85 17.04
N ASN A 117 -8.28 21.49 17.95
CA ASN A 117 -7.05 20.78 17.62
C ASN A 117 -7.22 19.27 17.36
N VAL A 118 -8.32 18.64 17.81
CA VAL A 118 -8.59 17.21 17.61
C VAL A 118 -9.52 17.00 16.42
N GLY A 119 -10.46 17.92 16.18
CA GLY A 119 -11.43 17.87 15.08
C GLY A 119 -10.79 17.82 13.69
N GLU A 120 -9.67 18.53 13.48
CA GLU A 120 -8.95 18.54 12.19
C GLU A 120 -8.01 17.35 11.98
N TYR A 121 -7.57 16.70 13.07
CA TYR A 121 -6.54 15.65 12.99
C TYR A 121 -7.09 14.32 12.50
N LEU A 122 -8.31 13.94 12.90
CA LEU A 122 -8.89 12.65 12.56
C LEU A 122 -9.25 12.55 11.06
N PRO A 123 -9.91 13.54 10.43
CA PRO A 123 -10.14 13.56 8.97
C PRO A 123 -8.84 13.46 8.19
N ARG A 124 -7.82 14.21 8.60
CA ARG A 124 -6.50 14.21 7.96
C ARG A 124 -5.81 12.85 8.03
N LEU A 125 -5.89 12.17 9.18
CA LEU A 125 -5.30 10.83 9.34
C LEU A 125 -6.03 9.80 8.49
N PHE A 126 -7.36 9.85 8.44
CA PHE A 126 -8.14 8.99 7.55
C PHE A 126 -7.82 9.25 6.08
N PHE A 127 -7.79 10.52 5.67
CA PHE A 127 -7.39 10.95 4.33
C PHE A 127 -6.04 10.36 3.91
N ASN A 128 -5.01 10.49 4.76
CA ASN A 128 -3.69 9.92 4.50
C ASN A 128 -3.75 8.40 4.40
N LEU A 129 -4.48 7.73 5.30
CA LEU A 129 -4.59 6.27 5.32
C LEU A 129 -5.25 5.75 4.04
N TYR A 130 -6.36 6.35 3.64
CA TYR A 130 -7.07 6.05 2.40
C TYR A 130 -6.15 6.25 1.19
N THR A 131 -5.52 7.43 1.11
CA THR A 131 -4.63 7.79 -0.01
C THR A 131 -3.46 6.81 -0.12
N TYR A 132 -2.80 6.47 0.99
CA TYR A 132 -1.71 5.50 0.99
C TYR A 132 -2.17 4.10 0.58
N TYR A 133 -3.27 3.60 1.16
CA TYR A 133 -3.75 2.25 0.86
C TYR A 133 -4.06 2.08 -0.63
N TYR A 134 -4.89 2.94 -1.19
CA TYR A 134 -5.31 2.80 -2.59
C TYR A 134 -4.20 3.16 -3.58
N SER A 135 -3.29 4.08 -3.24
CA SER A 135 -2.14 4.39 -4.12
C SER A 135 -1.14 3.23 -4.17
N TYR A 136 -0.83 2.58 -3.04
CA TYR A 136 0.00 1.36 -3.02
C TYR A 136 -0.72 0.17 -3.65
N GLN A 137 -2.04 0.07 -3.49
CA GLN A 137 -2.82 -1.00 -4.12
C GLN A 137 -2.75 -0.93 -5.64
N ARG A 138 -2.94 0.27 -6.19
CA ARG A 138 -2.80 0.53 -7.61
C ARG A 138 -1.38 0.36 -8.09
N PHE A 139 -0.39 0.83 -7.33
CA PHE A 139 1.03 0.62 -7.64
C PHE A 139 1.39 -0.87 -7.73
N ALA A 140 0.98 -1.69 -6.76
CA ALA A 140 1.23 -3.12 -6.78
C ALA A 140 0.62 -3.77 -8.03
N THR A 141 -0.62 -3.42 -8.34
CA THR A 141 -1.37 -4.03 -9.44
C THR A 141 -0.85 -3.59 -10.81
N GLU A 142 -0.65 -2.30 -11.02
CA GLU A 142 -0.30 -1.74 -12.34
C GLU A 142 1.20 -1.78 -12.63
N ILE A 143 2.06 -1.65 -11.61
CA ILE A 143 3.52 -1.56 -11.79
C ILE A 143 4.22 -2.86 -11.45
N LEU A 144 3.82 -3.54 -10.36
CA LEU A 144 4.43 -4.81 -9.96
C LEU A 144 3.72 -6.03 -10.56
N GLY A 145 2.51 -5.84 -11.10
CA GLY A 145 1.72 -6.90 -11.74
C GLY A 145 1.16 -7.93 -10.76
N VAL A 146 1.05 -7.60 -9.47
CA VAL A 146 0.52 -8.49 -8.43
C VAL A 146 -0.48 -7.77 -7.53
N PRO A 147 -1.45 -8.49 -6.93
CA PRO A 147 -2.34 -7.88 -5.94
C PRO A 147 -1.55 -7.34 -4.74
N PHE A 148 -2.04 -6.27 -4.13
CA PHE A 148 -1.35 -5.63 -3.01
C PHE A 148 -1.22 -6.55 -1.81
N GLU A 149 -2.29 -7.28 -1.51
CA GLU A 149 -2.38 -8.24 -0.43
C GLU A 149 -1.35 -9.35 -0.63
N THR A 150 -1.13 -9.76 -1.88
CA THR A 150 -0.11 -10.74 -2.27
C THR A 150 1.29 -10.18 -2.01
N TRP A 151 1.58 -8.98 -2.47
CA TRP A 151 2.88 -8.33 -2.23
C TRP A 151 3.13 -8.07 -0.74
N ALA A 152 2.09 -7.70 0.01
CA ALA A 152 2.15 -7.42 1.44
C ALA A 152 2.53 -8.65 2.28
N THR A 153 2.19 -9.87 1.84
CA THR A 153 2.61 -11.10 2.53
C THR A 153 4.13 -11.26 2.66
N LEU A 154 4.92 -10.56 1.83
CA LEU A 154 6.38 -10.60 1.91
C LEU A 154 6.94 -9.86 3.12
N HIS A 155 6.12 -9.00 3.76
CA HIS A 155 6.44 -8.35 5.01
C HIS A 155 5.83 -9.14 6.18
N SER A 156 6.59 -9.33 7.27
CA SER A 156 6.13 -10.15 8.41
C SER A 156 4.82 -9.64 9.04
N ASP A 157 4.65 -8.33 9.07
CA ASP A 157 3.47 -7.68 9.64
C ASP A 157 2.42 -7.30 8.57
N GLY A 158 2.71 -7.55 7.28
CA GLY A 158 1.90 -7.05 6.17
C GLY A 158 0.42 -7.46 6.25
N PRO A 159 0.10 -8.76 6.35
CA PRO A 159 -1.29 -9.21 6.44
C PRO A 159 -2.04 -8.63 7.65
N PHE A 160 -1.37 -8.52 8.79
CA PHE A 160 -1.97 -7.94 10.00
C PHE A 160 -2.25 -6.45 9.83
N VAL A 161 -1.31 -5.69 9.25
CA VAL A 161 -1.50 -4.26 9.01
C VAL A 161 -2.64 -4.02 8.02
N LEU A 162 -2.72 -4.80 6.94
CA LEU A 162 -3.80 -4.63 5.96
C LEU A 162 -5.17 -4.90 6.58
N ASP A 163 -5.31 -5.96 7.38
CA ASP A 163 -6.55 -6.28 8.12
C ASP A 163 -7.01 -5.10 8.99
N GLN A 164 -6.09 -4.48 9.76
CA GLN A 164 -6.41 -3.30 10.58
C GLN A 164 -6.78 -2.07 9.76
N VAL A 165 -6.11 -1.86 8.61
CA VAL A 165 -6.40 -0.72 7.75
C VAL A 165 -7.75 -0.88 7.07
N GLU A 166 -8.05 -2.06 6.55
CA GLU A 166 -9.34 -2.39 5.93
C GLU A 166 -10.49 -2.17 6.92
N ASP A 167 -10.34 -2.61 8.18
CA ASP A 167 -11.31 -2.34 9.25
C ASP A 167 -11.64 -0.84 9.43
N VAL A 168 -10.64 0.04 9.23
CA VAL A 168 -10.83 1.50 9.32
C VAL A 168 -11.48 2.03 8.04
N LEU A 169 -11.03 1.57 6.87
CA LEU A 169 -11.48 2.05 5.56
C LEU A 169 -12.88 1.54 5.16
N ASP A 170 -13.36 0.44 5.73
CA ASP A 170 -14.68 -0.16 5.50
C ASP A 170 -15.87 0.69 6.01
N ASN A 171 -15.62 1.95 6.36
CA ASN A 171 -16.61 2.87 6.90
C ASN A 171 -16.91 4.01 5.92
N ASP A 172 -17.93 3.81 5.07
CA ASP A 172 -18.39 4.78 4.06
C ASP A 172 -18.63 6.19 4.63
N PHE A 173 -19.12 6.28 5.88
CA PHE A 173 -19.34 7.57 6.54
C PHE A 173 -18.05 8.38 6.70
N LEU A 174 -16.90 7.72 6.92
CA LEU A 174 -15.62 8.43 7.06
C LEU A 174 -15.13 9.00 5.72
N ILE A 175 -15.48 8.35 4.61
CA ILE A 175 -15.17 8.87 3.27
C ILE A 175 -15.95 10.15 3.03
N ASP A 176 -17.27 10.10 3.18
CA ASP A 176 -18.15 11.27 3.03
C ASP A 176 -17.69 12.42 3.94
N TRP A 177 -17.38 12.12 5.20
CA TRP A 177 -16.92 13.11 6.17
C TRP A 177 -15.58 13.76 5.80
N VAL A 178 -14.64 12.99 5.25
CA VAL A 178 -13.36 13.54 4.79
C VAL A 178 -13.52 14.37 3.53
N GLU A 179 -14.39 13.97 2.60
CA GLU A 179 -14.68 14.79 1.42
C GLU A 179 -15.35 16.11 1.82
N GLU A 180 -16.31 16.09 2.74
CA GLU A 180 -16.86 17.32 3.32
C GLU A 180 -15.75 18.19 3.93
N TRP A 181 -14.87 17.61 4.76
CA TRP A 181 -13.74 18.35 5.37
C TRP A 181 -12.78 18.96 4.34
N LEU A 182 -12.51 18.26 3.23
CA LEU A 182 -11.66 18.77 2.13
C LEU A 182 -12.29 19.99 1.43
N ASN A 183 -13.62 20.03 1.36
CA ASN A 183 -14.38 21.06 0.65
C ASN A 183 -14.89 22.18 1.60
N ASP A 184 -14.94 21.97 2.91
CA ASP A 184 -15.40 22.95 3.92
C ASP A 184 -14.50 24.21 3.98
N GLY A 185 -13.23 24.11 3.54
CA GLY A 185 -12.32 25.25 3.41
C GLY A 185 -12.62 26.17 2.22
N ALA A 186 -13.55 25.80 1.34
CA ALA A 186 -13.93 26.56 0.14
C ALA A 186 -15.06 27.58 0.38
N ASP A 187 -15.40 27.87 1.64
CA ASP A 187 -16.31 28.96 2.05
C ASP A 187 -15.63 30.35 1.93
N VAL A 188 -14.89 30.57 0.84
CA VAL A 188 -14.40 31.90 0.46
C VAL A 188 -15.52 32.55 -0.36
N ASP A 189 -16.05 33.62 0.21
CA ASP A 189 -17.01 34.61 -0.31
C ASP A 189 -16.65 35.15 -1.71
N ASP A 190 -16.67 34.31 -2.74
CA ASP A 190 -16.50 34.71 -4.13
C ASP A 190 -17.67 34.21 -4.96
N SER A 191 -18.69 35.06 -5.02
CA SER A 191 -19.85 34.97 -5.89
C SER A 191 -19.53 35.03 -7.40
N ASP A 192 -18.32 34.68 -7.82
CA ASP A 192 -17.84 34.75 -9.21
C ASP A 192 -16.90 33.60 -9.63
N SER A 193 -16.67 32.55 -8.81
CA SER A 193 -15.99 31.34 -9.32
C SER A 193 -16.99 30.43 -10.04
N GLU A 194 -16.94 30.46 -11.38
CA GLU A 194 -17.59 29.45 -12.21
C GLU A 194 -16.91 28.08 -11.96
N GLY A 195 -17.45 27.31 -11.02
CA GLY A 195 -17.31 25.85 -10.98
C GLY A 195 -16.01 25.31 -10.38
N ASP A 196 -15.75 25.56 -9.09
CA ASP A 196 -14.84 24.67 -8.35
C ASP A 196 -15.47 23.28 -8.28
N ALA A 197 -14.84 22.32 -8.98
CA ALA A 197 -15.27 20.94 -8.97
C ALA A 197 -15.07 20.36 -7.57
N TRP A 198 -16.08 19.62 -7.08
CA TRP A 198 -16.01 18.88 -5.81
C TRP A 198 -14.76 18.00 -5.80
N VAL A 199 -13.88 18.21 -4.82
CA VAL A 199 -12.63 17.46 -4.70
C VAL A 199 -12.91 16.17 -3.93
N THR A 200 -12.51 15.04 -4.50
CA THR A 200 -12.69 13.70 -3.91
C THR A 200 -11.39 13.18 -3.33
N VAL A 201 -11.47 12.20 -2.43
CA VAL A 201 -10.27 11.50 -1.92
C VAL A 201 -9.52 10.76 -3.03
N ASP A 202 -10.24 10.29 -4.06
CA ASP A 202 -9.66 9.56 -5.20
C ASP A 202 -8.76 10.44 -6.08
N ASP A 203 -9.02 11.76 -6.15
CA ASP A 203 -8.15 12.71 -6.86
C ASP A 203 -6.73 12.72 -6.26
N PHE A 204 -6.62 12.54 -4.94
CA PHE A 204 -5.34 12.46 -4.24
C PHE A 204 -4.70 11.07 -4.34
N VAL A 205 -5.50 10.01 -4.45
CA VAL A 205 -5.00 8.65 -4.73
C VAL A 205 -4.21 8.64 -6.05
N GLU A 206 -4.71 9.29 -7.10
CA GLU A 206 -4.01 9.40 -8.38
C GLU A 206 -2.67 10.16 -8.22
N ALA A 207 -2.69 11.29 -7.52
CA ALA A 207 -1.49 12.09 -7.31
C ALA A 207 -0.41 11.29 -6.56
N GLU A 208 -0.78 10.61 -5.48
CA GLU A 208 0.14 9.80 -4.68
C GLU A 208 0.63 8.56 -5.45
N TYR A 209 -0.25 7.91 -6.24
CA TYR A 209 0.15 6.83 -7.15
C TYR A 209 1.25 7.29 -8.11
N HIS A 210 1.13 8.47 -8.71
CA HIS A 210 2.18 9.01 -9.58
C HIS A 210 3.50 9.28 -8.84
N VAL A 211 3.46 9.69 -7.57
CA VAL A 211 4.66 9.83 -6.74
C VAL A 211 5.37 8.47 -6.57
N HIS A 212 4.62 7.40 -6.32
CA HIS A 212 5.19 6.04 -6.23
C HIS A 212 5.80 5.60 -7.55
N VAL A 213 5.11 5.81 -8.67
CA VAL A 213 5.60 5.48 -10.02
C VAL A 213 6.88 6.23 -10.35
N GLU A 214 6.94 7.54 -10.12
CA GLU A 214 8.14 8.32 -10.37
C GLU A 214 9.31 7.86 -9.51
N THR A 215 9.06 7.60 -8.23
CA THR A 215 10.10 7.15 -7.30
C THR A 215 10.63 5.78 -7.71
N TRP A 216 9.74 4.90 -8.17
CA TRP A 216 10.09 3.59 -8.71
C TRP A 216 10.96 3.72 -9.96
N GLN A 217 10.55 4.55 -10.93
CA GLN A 217 11.33 4.80 -12.14
C GLN A 217 12.73 5.34 -11.82
N LYS A 218 12.83 6.30 -10.90
CA LYS A 218 14.12 6.84 -10.41
C LYS A 218 14.98 5.76 -9.74
N ALA A 219 14.37 4.80 -9.04
CA ALA A 219 15.08 3.67 -8.48
C ALA A 219 15.60 2.73 -9.59
N LEU A 220 14.78 2.46 -10.61
CA LEU A 220 15.16 1.62 -11.75
C LEU A 220 16.27 2.22 -12.61
N GLU A 221 16.29 3.53 -12.82
CA GLU A 221 17.34 4.22 -13.59
C GLU A 221 18.74 4.07 -12.97
N ARG A 222 18.82 3.76 -11.67
CA ARG A 222 20.07 3.54 -10.95
C ARG A 222 20.58 2.11 -11.07
N ILE A 223 19.79 1.22 -11.65
CA ILE A 223 20.12 -0.19 -11.84
C ILE A 223 20.90 -0.33 -13.18
N PRO A 224 22.13 -0.85 -13.15
CA PRO A 224 23.00 -0.95 -14.33
C PRO A 224 22.61 -2.04 -15.33
#